data_AF-A0A4Y7U5S9-F1
#
_entry.id   AF-A0A4Y7U5S9-F1
#
_cell.length_a   1.000
_cell.length_b   1.000
_cell.length_c   1.000
_cell.angle_alpha   90.00
_cell.angle_beta   90.00
_cell.angle_gamma   90.00
#
_symmetry.space_group_name_H-M   'P 1'
#
loop_
_entity.id
_entity.type
_entity.pdbx_description
1 polymer ?
#
loop_
_entity_poly.entity_id
_entity_poly.type
_entity_poly.pdbx_seq_one_letter_code
_entity_poly.pdbx_strand_id
1 'polypeptide(L)'
;MALSAQSPKRGIAYGYHSQEDLLALKPGVSWWYNWSSLPDQGIEPNYPAIGVEFVPMVWGKISDADVQGFIAKVKPGAKYLLAFNEPNFNDGARLTPQEAVNAWANVEKIAAAKNLEIVSASPAFNGPDNYGGYTSPTAWHDQFFLLCPNCKVDYISFHTY
;
A
#
# COMPACT_ATOMS: atom_id res chain seq x y z
N MET A 1 7.18 27.42 22.19
CA MET A 1 6.13 26.51 21.66
C MET A 1 6.51 25.09 22.06
N ALA A 2 5.61 24.34 22.71
CA ALA A 2 5.83 22.91 22.90
C ALA A 2 5.73 22.24 21.53
N LEU A 3 6.75 21.46 21.14
CA LEU A 3 6.62 20.57 20.00
C LEU A 3 5.47 19.59 20.33
N SER A 4 4.38 19.66 19.57
CA SER A 4 3.39 18.59 19.57
C SER A 4 4.11 17.29 19.22
N ALA A 5 3.92 16.23 19.99
CA ALA A 5 4.46 14.93 19.65
C ALA A 5 3.97 14.52 18.25
N GLN A 6 4.90 14.07 17.40
CA GLN A 6 4.60 13.55 16.07
C GLN A 6 3.66 12.34 16.22
N SER A 7 2.54 12.33 15.51
CA SER A 7 1.59 11.22 15.59
C SER A 7 2.06 10.07 14.71
N PRO A 8 2.28 8.85 15.26
CA PRO A 8 2.69 7.70 14.45
C PRO A 8 1.65 7.30 13.41
N LYS A 9 0.40 7.76 13.55
CA LYS A 9 -0.69 7.46 12.63
C LYS A 9 -0.75 8.40 11.42
N ARG A 10 -0.19 9.61 11.52
CA ARG A 10 -0.35 10.62 10.46
C ARG A 10 0.62 10.32 9.32
N GLY A 11 0.06 9.95 8.17
CA GLY A 11 0.80 9.76 6.92
C GLY A 11 0.31 10.68 5.80
N ILE A 12 0.99 10.63 4.65
CA ILE A 12 0.62 11.34 3.43
C ILE A 12 0.71 10.43 2.19
N ALA A 13 -0.24 10.57 1.27
CA ALA A 13 -0.29 9.89 -0.02
C ALA A 13 0.12 10.88 -1.12
N TYR A 14 1.37 10.84 -1.58
CA TYR A 14 1.88 11.73 -2.64
C TYR A 14 3.20 11.17 -3.21
N GLY A 15 3.45 11.38 -4.51
CA GLY A 15 4.55 10.72 -5.24
C GLY A 15 5.56 11.62 -5.92
N TYR A 16 5.62 12.90 -5.54
CA TYR A 16 6.54 13.88 -6.13
C TYR A 16 7.15 14.82 -5.08
N HIS A 17 7.51 14.30 -3.91
CA HIS A 17 8.15 15.07 -2.85
C HIS A 17 9.58 15.47 -3.22
N SER A 18 9.92 16.72 -2.90
CA SER A 18 11.30 17.15 -2.71
C SER A 18 11.80 16.80 -1.29
N GLN A 19 13.10 16.98 -1.06
CA GLN A 19 13.67 16.82 0.28
C GLN A 19 13.11 17.88 1.23
N GLU A 20 12.92 19.10 0.73
CA GLU A 20 12.36 20.23 1.44
C GLU A 20 10.91 19.96 1.88
N ASP A 21 10.10 19.34 1.02
CA ASP A 21 8.73 18.96 1.35
C ASP A 21 8.69 17.99 2.54
N LEU A 22 9.48 16.92 2.49
CA LEU A 22 9.52 15.94 3.59
C LEU A 22 10.09 16.55 4.88
N LEU A 23 11.07 17.44 4.79
CA LEU A 23 11.58 18.16 5.97
C LEU A 23 10.51 19.07 6.59
N ALA A 24 9.70 19.74 5.76
CA ALA A 24 8.61 20.57 6.21
C ALA A 24 7.46 19.76 6.82
N LEU A 25 7.18 18.56 6.29
CA LEU A 25 6.13 17.66 6.76
C LEU A 25 6.53 16.85 8.00
N LYS A 26 7.82 16.53 8.15
CA LYS A 26 8.38 15.70 9.23
C LYS A 26 7.87 16.02 10.64
N PRO A 27 7.71 17.30 11.07
CA PRO A 27 7.19 17.59 12.41
C PRO A 27 5.80 17.00 12.68
N GLY A 28 5.00 16.75 11.65
CA GLY A 28 3.64 16.23 11.76
C GLY A 28 3.39 14.87 11.12
N VAL A 29 4.18 14.47 10.11
CA VAL A 29 3.97 13.27 9.28
C VAL A 29 5.04 12.23 9.62
N SER A 30 4.61 11.01 9.97
CA SER A 30 5.50 9.91 10.35
C SER A 30 5.81 8.94 9.22
N TRP A 31 4.93 8.83 8.23
CA TRP A 31 5.06 7.88 7.13
C TRP A 31 4.41 8.40 5.85
N TRP A 32 4.75 7.80 4.72
CA TRP A 32 4.22 8.19 3.42
C TRP A 32 4.27 7.03 2.43
N TYR A 33 3.49 7.14 1.36
CA TYR A 33 3.52 6.22 0.23
C TYR A 33 3.16 6.97 -1.06
N ASN A 34 3.51 6.37 -2.20
CA ASN A 34 3.38 6.98 -3.53
C ASN A 34 2.81 6.01 -4.57
N TRP A 35 2.03 5.00 -4.13
CA TRP A 35 1.48 3.94 -5.00
C TRP A 35 2.53 3.06 -5.72
N SER A 36 3.81 3.18 -5.38
CA SER A 36 4.92 2.45 -6.00
C SER A 36 5.63 1.52 -5.01
N SER A 37 6.43 0.63 -5.58
CA SER A 37 7.40 -0.21 -4.85
C SER A 37 8.66 0.54 -4.41
N LEU A 38 8.90 1.74 -4.95
CA LEU A 38 10.09 2.56 -4.71
C LEU A 38 9.70 3.97 -4.24
N PRO A 39 10.51 4.61 -3.37
CA PRO A 39 10.36 6.02 -3.02
C PRO A 39 10.49 6.93 -4.26
N ASP A 40 10.09 8.19 -4.11
CA ASP A 40 10.21 9.19 -5.16
C ASP A 40 11.68 9.35 -5.61
N GLN A 41 11.89 9.29 -6.93
CA GLN A 41 13.22 9.20 -7.54
C GLN A 41 14.17 10.33 -7.08
N GLY A 42 13.65 11.54 -6.86
CA GLY A 42 14.45 12.70 -6.44
C GLY A 42 15.01 12.62 -5.02
N ILE A 43 14.45 11.75 -4.17
CA ILE A 43 14.79 11.67 -2.74
C ILE A 43 15.12 10.26 -2.26
N GLU A 44 14.98 9.25 -3.12
CA GLU A 44 15.26 7.84 -2.81
C GLU A 44 16.58 7.59 -2.05
N PRO A 45 17.72 8.23 -2.38
CA PRO A 45 18.97 8.01 -1.65
C PRO A 45 18.97 8.60 -0.23
N ASN A 46 18.18 9.65 0.01
CA ASN A 46 18.31 10.53 1.17
C ASN A 46 17.13 10.45 2.15
N TYR A 47 15.96 9.99 1.72
CA TYR A 47 14.77 9.93 2.58
C TYR A 47 14.99 9.15 3.90
N PRO A 48 15.83 8.09 4.00
CA PRO A 48 16.02 7.39 5.28
C PRO A 48 16.65 8.30 6.34
N ALA A 49 17.51 9.24 5.95
CA ALA A 49 18.13 10.20 6.86
C ALA A 49 17.13 11.26 7.38
N ILE A 50 16.04 11.50 6.62
CA ILE A 50 14.97 12.41 7.05
C ILE A 50 14.18 11.78 8.20
N GLY A 51 14.04 10.45 8.21
CA GLY A 51 13.34 9.71 9.27
C GLY A 51 11.82 9.73 9.12
N VAL A 52 11.31 9.82 7.89
CA VAL A 52 9.89 9.62 7.55
C VAL A 52 9.78 8.27 6.81
N GLU A 53 8.99 7.35 7.34
CA GLU A 53 8.93 5.96 6.85
C GLU A 53 8.24 5.87 5.48
N PHE A 54 8.93 5.34 4.48
CA PHE A 54 8.31 5.02 3.18
C PHE A 54 7.69 3.61 3.23
N VAL A 55 6.42 3.51 2.84
CA VAL A 55 5.69 2.23 2.77
C VAL A 55 5.52 1.82 1.31
N PRO A 56 6.15 0.72 0.84
CA PRO A 56 6.01 0.25 -0.53
C PRO A 56 4.62 -0.34 -0.78
N MET A 57 4.16 -0.23 -2.03
CA MET A 57 2.88 -0.75 -2.48
C MET A 57 3.02 -1.74 -3.64
N VAL A 58 2.34 -2.87 -3.50
CA VAL A 58 1.95 -3.73 -4.62
C VAL A 58 0.65 -3.17 -5.19
N TRP A 59 0.77 -2.30 -6.19
CA TRP A 59 -0.40 -1.57 -6.72
C TRP A 59 -1.45 -2.50 -7.32
N GLY A 60 -1.03 -3.50 -8.09
CA GLY A 60 -1.89 -4.51 -8.70
C GLY A 60 -1.21 -5.89 -8.73
N LYS A 61 -1.68 -6.80 -9.60
CA LYS A 61 -1.13 -8.16 -9.69
C LYS A 61 0.36 -8.16 -10.09
N ILE A 62 1.13 -9.03 -9.43
CA ILE A 62 2.55 -9.28 -9.72
C ILE A 62 2.70 -10.73 -10.21
N SER A 63 3.42 -10.94 -11.31
CA SER A 63 3.72 -12.28 -11.82
C SER A 63 4.80 -12.97 -10.98
N ASP A 64 4.85 -14.30 -10.98
CA ASP A 64 5.90 -15.04 -10.26
C ASP A 64 7.32 -14.63 -10.68
N ALA A 65 7.51 -14.28 -11.96
CA ALA A 65 8.80 -13.83 -12.49
C ALA A 65 9.23 -12.47 -11.93
N ASP A 66 8.28 -11.60 -11.58
CA ASP A 66 8.54 -10.24 -11.12
C ASP A 66 8.70 -10.14 -9.60
N VAL A 67 8.32 -11.17 -8.85
CA VAL A 67 8.40 -11.19 -7.37
C VAL A 67 9.81 -10.85 -6.87
N GLN A 68 10.84 -11.48 -7.45
CA GLN A 68 12.23 -11.22 -7.03
C GLN A 68 12.66 -9.78 -7.32
N GLY A 69 12.22 -9.23 -8.46
CA GLY A 69 12.44 -7.83 -8.80
C GLY A 69 11.76 -6.87 -7.82
N PHE A 70 10.55 -7.20 -7.34
CA PHE A 70 9.87 -6.41 -6.32
C PHE A 70 10.60 -6.49 -4.98
N ILE A 71 10.97 -7.70 -4.53
CA ILE A 71 11.73 -7.91 -3.29
C ILE A 71 13.04 -7.09 -3.30
N ALA A 72 13.73 -7.01 -4.44
CA ALA A 72 14.94 -6.20 -4.56
C ALA A 72 14.70 -4.68 -4.41
N LYS A 73 13.49 -4.20 -4.75
CA LYS A 73 13.11 -2.78 -4.64
C LYS A 73 12.75 -2.35 -3.22
N VAL A 74 12.24 -3.26 -2.39
CA VAL A 74 11.88 -2.97 -1.00
C VAL A 74 13.10 -2.51 -0.22
N LYS A 75 13.06 -1.24 0.23
CA LYS A 75 14.14 -0.59 0.97
C LYS A 75 14.26 -1.13 2.41
N PRO A 76 15.49 -1.20 2.97
CA PRO A 76 15.68 -1.56 4.36
C PRO A 76 14.89 -0.65 5.30
N GLY A 77 14.35 -1.22 6.38
CA GLY A 77 13.58 -0.48 7.39
C GLY A 77 12.09 -0.32 7.08
N ALA A 78 11.62 -0.73 5.89
CA ALA A 78 10.19 -0.90 5.64
C ALA A 78 9.61 -1.96 6.59
N LYS A 79 8.46 -1.67 7.19
CA LYS A 79 7.76 -2.59 8.10
C LYS A 79 6.45 -3.11 7.54
N TYR A 80 5.85 -2.34 6.63
CA TYR A 80 4.54 -2.62 6.06
C TYR A 80 4.63 -2.80 4.55
N LEU A 81 3.68 -3.54 3.99
CA LEU A 81 3.45 -3.68 2.56
C LEU A 81 1.98 -3.36 2.26
N LEU A 82 1.73 -2.35 1.43
CA LEU A 82 0.38 -2.04 0.95
C LEU A 82 0.03 -2.94 -0.22
N ALA A 83 -1.15 -3.56 -0.19
CA ALA A 83 -1.69 -4.34 -1.29
C ALA A 83 -2.95 -3.69 -1.86
N PHE A 84 -3.45 -4.28 -2.94
CA PHE A 84 -3.86 -3.61 -4.18
C PHE A 84 -4.68 -2.31 -4.07
N ASN A 85 -4.35 -1.33 -4.92
CA ASN A 85 -4.97 -0.02 -4.92
C ASN A 85 -6.34 -0.07 -5.59
N GLU A 86 -7.42 0.23 -4.86
CA GLU A 86 -8.76 0.39 -5.44
C GLU A 86 -9.12 -0.75 -6.43
N PRO A 87 -9.08 -2.02 -5.97
CA PRO A 87 -9.31 -3.16 -6.86
C PRO A 87 -10.70 -3.13 -7.49
N ASN A 88 -11.69 -2.52 -6.84
CA ASN A 88 -13.05 -2.40 -7.35
C ASN A 88 -13.25 -1.22 -8.34
N PHE A 89 -12.21 -0.46 -8.68
CA PHE A 89 -12.27 0.61 -9.69
C PHE A 89 -11.82 0.12 -11.06
N ASN A 90 -12.34 0.75 -12.13
CA ASN A 90 -11.93 0.46 -13.50
C ASN A 90 -10.54 1.03 -13.85
N ASP A 91 -10.16 2.12 -13.20
CA ASP A 91 -8.89 2.85 -13.30
C ASP A 91 -7.93 2.59 -12.13
N GLY A 92 -8.39 1.84 -11.12
CA GLY A 92 -7.54 1.28 -10.06
C GLY A 92 -6.86 -0.03 -10.48
N ALA A 93 -6.49 -0.85 -9.50
CA ALA A 93 -5.85 -2.16 -9.73
C ALA A 93 -6.72 -3.11 -10.55
N ARG A 94 -8.04 -2.86 -10.55
CA ARG A 94 -9.02 -3.56 -11.38
C ARG A 94 -8.97 -5.07 -11.16
N LEU A 95 -9.30 -5.49 -9.94
CA LEU A 95 -9.32 -6.87 -9.48
C LEU A 95 -10.65 -7.19 -8.78
N THR A 96 -11.32 -8.24 -9.23
CA THR A 96 -12.38 -8.88 -8.45
C THR A 96 -11.77 -9.52 -7.20
N PRO A 97 -12.56 -9.81 -6.16
CA PRO A 97 -12.07 -10.53 -4.98
C PRO A 97 -11.38 -11.85 -5.34
N GLN A 98 -11.91 -12.62 -6.30
CA GLN A 98 -11.29 -13.87 -6.75
C GLN A 98 -9.94 -13.65 -7.43
N GLU A 99 -9.80 -12.63 -8.27
CA GLU A 99 -8.52 -12.31 -8.91
C GLU A 99 -7.48 -11.82 -7.90
N ALA A 100 -7.91 -11.05 -6.90
CA ALA A 100 -7.05 -10.64 -5.80
C ALA A 100 -6.55 -11.83 -4.98
N VAL A 101 -7.42 -12.80 -4.67
CA VAL A 101 -7.02 -14.06 -4.01
C VAL A 101 -6.01 -14.83 -4.85
N ASN A 102 -6.25 -14.96 -6.16
CA ASN A 102 -5.33 -15.65 -7.07
C ASN A 102 -3.94 -14.98 -7.12
N ALA A 103 -3.88 -13.65 -6.96
CA ALA A 103 -2.64 -12.88 -6.94
C ALA A 103 -1.99 -12.79 -5.54
N TRP A 104 -2.71 -13.15 -4.47
CA TRP A 104 -2.32 -12.87 -3.10
C TRP A 104 -1.04 -13.60 -2.67
N ALA A 105 -0.83 -14.82 -3.19
CA ALA A 105 0.36 -15.63 -2.87
C ALA A 105 1.67 -14.87 -3.15
N ASN A 106 1.69 -13.98 -4.15
CA ASN A 106 2.87 -13.19 -4.47
C ASN A 106 3.07 -12.01 -3.51
N VAL A 107 1.99 -11.44 -2.97
CA VAL A 107 2.06 -10.44 -1.89
C VAL A 107 2.65 -11.09 -0.63
N GLU A 108 2.19 -12.29 -0.26
CA GLU A 108 2.70 -13.02 0.90
C GLU A 108 4.18 -13.42 0.75
N LYS A 109 4.62 -13.86 -0.44
CA LYS A 109 6.03 -14.14 -0.72
C LYS A 109 6.90 -12.91 -0.51
N ILE A 110 6.47 -11.73 -1.00
CA ILE A 110 7.20 -10.48 -0.85
C ILE A 110 7.30 -10.09 0.63
N ALA A 111 6.17 -10.13 1.34
CA ALA A 111 6.10 -9.79 2.75
C ALA A 111 6.97 -10.73 3.62
N ALA A 112 6.90 -12.04 3.37
CA ALA A 112 7.72 -13.03 4.08
C ALA A 112 9.22 -12.83 3.82
N ALA A 113 9.63 -12.55 2.58
CA ALA A 113 11.03 -12.35 2.24
C ALA A 113 11.66 -11.10 2.89
N LYS A 114 10.83 -10.13 3.30
CA LYS A 114 11.26 -8.85 3.90
C LYS A 114 10.76 -8.66 5.34
N ASN A 115 10.09 -9.66 5.90
CA ASN A 115 9.46 -9.61 7.22
C ASN A 115 8.54 -8.39 7.39
N LEU A 116 7.63 -8.19 6.43
CA LEU A 116 6.67 -7.08 6.42
C LEU A 116 5.29 -7.55 6.93
N GLU A 117 4.58 -6.64 7.59
CA GLU A 117 3.15 -6.77 7.85
C GLU A 117 2.34 -6.32 6.62
N ILE A 118 1.33 -7.11 6.24
CA ILE A 118 0.53 -6.89 5.04
C ILE A 118 -0.68 -6.03 5.40
N VAL A 119 -0.78 -4.89 4.73
CA VAL A 119 -1.98 -4.05 4.72
C VAL A 119 -2.80 -4.46 3.49
N SER A 120 -4.07 -4.79 3.69
CA SER A 120 -4.98 -5.32 2.67
C SER A 120 -5.08 -4.43 1.42
N ALA A 121 -5.70 -4.95 0.37
CA ALA A 121 -6.26 -4.12 -0.71
C ALA A 121 -7.10 -2.96 -0.16
N SER A 122 -7.11 -1.83 -0.86
CA SER A 122 -7.80 -0.59 -0.50
C SER A 122 -9.01 -0.30 -1.42
N PRO A 123 -10.07 -1.13 -1.42
CA PRO A 123 -11.29 -0.77 -2.13
C PRO A 123 -11.90 0.50 -1.52
N ALA A 124 -12.73 1.18 -2.31
CA ALA A 124 -13.41 2.41 -1.89
C ALA A 124 -14.85 2.46 -2.41
N PHE A 125 -15.67 3.35 -1.87
CA PHE A 125 -17.02 3.55 -2.40
C PHE A 125 -16.96 4.09 -3.84
N ASN A 126 -17.74 3.50 -4.76
CA ASN A 126 -17.82 3.97 -6.14
C ASN A 126 -19.20 3.78 -6.78
N GLY A 127 -19.34 4.27 -8.00
CA GLY A 127 -20.58 4.22 -8.78
C GLY A 127 -20.89 2.83 -9.35
N PRO A 128 -22.08 2.64 -9.95
CA PRO A 128 -22.49 1.35 -10.51
C PRO A 128 -21.63 0.89 -11.70
N ASP A 129 -20.97 1.81 -12.40
CA ASP A 129 -19.99 1.52 -13.45
C ASP A 129 -18.60 1.27 -12.82
N ASN A 130 -18.46 0.11 -12.19
CA ASN A 130 -17.24 -0.30 -11.49
C ASN A 130 -16.74 -1.67 -11.95
N TYR A 131 -15.55 -2.05 -11.49
CA TYR A 131 -14.99 -3.34 -11.82
C TYR A 131 -15.48 -4.42 -10.85
N GLY A 132 -16.06 -5.49 -11.39
CA GLY A 132 -16.48 -6.66 -10.62
C GLY A 132 -17.83 -6.53 -9.91
N GLY A 133 -18.51 -5.39 -10.00
CA GLY A 133 -19.84 -5.18 -9.41
C GLY A 133 -19.82 -4.87 -7.91
N TYR A 134 -18.69 -4.43 -7.37
CA TYR A 134 -18.52 -4.10 -5.94
C TYR A 134 -18.45 -2.59 -5.74
N THR A 135 -19.55 -1.99 -5.28
CA THR A 135 -19.59 -0.56 -4.93
C THR A 135 -19.17 -0.26 -3.50
N SER A 136 -19.23 -1.24 -2.60
CA SER A 136 -18.85 -1.09 -1.20
C SER A 136 -17.47 -1.70 -0.93
N PRO A 137 -16.57 -0.99 -0.23
CA PRO A 137 -15.32 -1.57 0.24
C PRO A 137 -15.56 -2.78 1.15
N THR A 138 -16.58 -2.71 2.01
CA THR A 138 -16.89 -3.83 2.93
C THR A 138 -17.33 -5.07 2.16
N ALA A 139 -18.20 -4.92 1.15
CA ALA A 139 -18.66 -6.06 0.36
C ALA A 139 -17.53 -6.72 -0.44
N TRP A 140 -16.57 -5.92 -0.92
CA TRP A 140 -15.38 -6.45 -1.61
C TRP A 140 -14.49 -7.23 -0.63
N HIS A 141 -14.21 -6.69 0.56
CA HIS A 141 -13.42 -7.38 1.59
C HIS A 141 -14.10 -8.64 2.13
N ASP A 142 -15.42 -8.59 2.39
CA ASP A 142 -16.18 -9.75 2.85
C ASP A 142 -16.01 -10.94 1.89
N GLN A 143 -16.16 -10.68 0.58
CA GLN A 143 -15.95 -11.71 -0.43
C GLN A 143 -14.49 -12.17 -0.51
N PHE A 144 -13.52 -11.27 -0.37
CA PHE A 144 -12.10 -11.62 -0.36
C PHE A 144 -11.77 -12.58 0.80
N PHE A 145 -12.19 -12.24 2.02
CA PHE A 145 -11.95 -13.08 3.21
C PHE A 145 -12.74 -14.39 3.19
N LEU A 146 -13.93 -14.41 2.59
CA LEU A 146 -14.68 -15.64 2.34
C LEU A 146 -13.92 -16.59 1.41
N LEU A 147 -13.33 -16.05 0.34
CA LEU A 147 -12.59 -16.83 -0.66
C LEU A 147 -11.20 -17.26 -0.17
N CYS A 148 -10.60 -16.49 0.74
CA CYS A 148 -9.29 -16.81 1.30
C CYS A 148 -9.24 -16.64 2.83
N PRO A 149 -9.85 -17.57 3.58
CA PRO A 149 -9.92 -17.47 5.05
C PRO A 149 -8.56 -17.62 5.73
N ASN A 150 -7.55 -18.14 5.01
CA ASN A 150 -6.20 -18.36 5.50
C ASN A 150 -5.17 -17.38 4.90
N CYS A 151 -5.59 -16.43 4.05
CA CYS A 151 -4.70 -15.42 3.52
C CYS A 151 -4.19 -14.54 4.67
N LYS A 152 -2.88 -14.30 4.71
CA LYS A 152 -2.27 -13.39 5.67
C LYS A 152 -2.66 -11.96 5.32
N VAL A 153 -3.33 -11.31 6.27
CA VAL A 153 -3.65 -9.88 6.28
C VAL A 153 -3.48 -9.40 7.71
N ASP A 154 -2.57 -8.46 7.94
CA ASP A 154 -2.30 -7.93 9.27
C ASP A 154 -3.16 -6.68 9.56
N TYR A 155 -3.47 -5.88 8.52
CA TYR A 155 -4.34 -4.70 8.62
C TYR A 155 -5.29 -4.59 7.44
N ILE A 156 -6.46 -3.97 7.65
CA ILE A 156 -7.40 -3.65 6.58
C ILE A 156 -7.23 -2.17 6.19
N SER A 157 -7.17 -1.88 4.89
CA SER A 157 -7.17 -0.53 4.33
C SER A 157 -8.38 -0.30 3.44
N PHE A 158 -8.77 0.96 3.28
CA PHE A 158 -9.83 1.41 2.38
C PHE A 158 -9.59 2.90 2.07
N HIS A 159 -10.17 3.41 0.99
CA HIS A 159 -10.25 4.87 0.78
C HIS A 159 -11.68 5.38 0.98
N THR A 160 -11.76 6.65 1.38
CA THR A 160 -13.01 7.39 1.49
C THR A 160 -12.72 8.83 1.05
N TYR A 161 -13.64 9.41 0.29
CA TYR A 161 -13.55 10.75 -0.28
C TYR A 161 -14.79 11.56 0.09
#